data_AF-A0A9W5PLM2-F1
#
_entry.id   AF-A0A9W5PLM2-F1
#
_cell.length_a   1.000
_cell.length_b   1.000
_cell.length_c   1.000
_cell.angle_alpha   90.00
_cell.angle_beta   90.00
_cell.angle_gamma   90.00
#
_symmetry.space_group_name_H-M   'P 1'
#
loop_
_entity.id
_entity.type
_entity.pdbx_description
1 polymer ?
#
loop_
_entity_poly.entity_id
_entity_poly.type
_entity_poly.pdbx_seq_one_letter_code
_entity_poly.pdbx_strand_id
1 'polypeptide(L)'
;MNIQLEPSDIDVIVETIVGKLYEKLAPQMVELIGDLMQPDELLDKQRVYKEVFNCTATTFEDLYYSRPDFPVFDPGVRPDGSKAKLRFSRKAIEKWIAENGKTRSELF
;
A
#
# COMPACT_ATOMS: atom_id res chain seq x y z
N MET A 1 -19.07 -15.39 -53.30
CA MET A 1 -17.73 -15.64 -52.71
C MET A 1 -17.99 -16.24 -51.34
N ASN A 2 -17.69 -17.52 -51.14
CA ASN A 2 -17.92 -18.21 -49.86
C ASN A 2 -16.57 -18.24 -49.15
N ILE A 3 -16.39 -17.42 -48.13
CA ILE A 3 -15.15 -17.41 -47.34
C ILE A 3 -15.25 -18.58 -46.37
N GLN A 4 -14.69 -19.72 -46.73
CA GLN A 4 -14.46 -20.83 -45.80
C GLN A 4 -13.16 -20.52 -45.07
N LEU A 5 -13.27 -20.14 -43.80
CA LEU A 5 -12.12 -19.98 -42.91
C LEU A 5 -11.62 -21.38 -42.56
N GLU A 6 -10.35 -21.65 -42.85
CA GLU A 6 -9.72 -22.90 -42.45
C GLU A 6 -9.41 -22.85 -40.94
N PRO A 7 -9.34 -24.00 -40.24
CA PRO A 7 -9.02 -24.02 -38.81
C PRO A 7 -7.73 -23.28 -38.45
N SER A 8 -6.74 -23.30 -39.35
CA SER A 8 -5.50 -22.55 -39.25
C SER A 8 -5.68 -21.03 -39.29
N ASP A 9 -6.66 -20.52 -40.04
CA ASP A 9 -6.98 -19.08 -40.04
C ASP A 9 -7.60 -18.65 -38.72
N ILE A 10 -8.40 -19.53 -38.11
CA ILE A 10 -9.00 -19.30 -36.80
C ILE A 10 -7.91 -19.24 -35.72
N ASP A 11 -6.94 -20.15 -35.76
CA ASP A 11 -5.82 -20.14 -34.80
C ASP A 11 -5.00 -18.85 -34.90
N VAL A 12 -4.70 -18.38 -36.12
CA VAL A 12 -3.99 -17.09 -36.33
C VAL A 12 -4.80 -15.91 -35.81
N ILE A 13 -6.12 -15.92 -36.02
CA ILE A 13 -7.02 -14.88 -35.50
C ILE A 13 -7.03 -14.90 -33.97
N VAL A 14 -7.12 -16.09 -33.36
CA VAL A 14 -7.10 -16.25 -31.90
C VAL A 14 -5.78 -15.78 -31.31
N GLU A 15 -4.64 -16.19 -31.86
CA GLU A 15 -3.33 -15.71 -31.41
C GLU A 15 -3.20 -14.19 -31.54
N THR A 16 -3.71 -13.61 -32.64
CA THR A 16 -3.69 -12.16 -32.85
C THR A 16 -4.55 -11.42 -31.82
N ILE A 17 -5.73 -11.96 -31.48
CA ILE A 17 -6.61 -11.39 -30.47
C ILE A 17 -5.99 -11.51 -29.08
N VAL A 18 -5.42 -12.67 -28.74
CA VAL A 18 -4.73 -12.90 -27.46
C VAL A 18 -3.50 -11.98 -27.34
N GLY A 19 -2.71 -11.83 -28.41
CA GLY A 19 -1.58 -10.92 -28.44
C GLY A 19 -1.98 -9.46 -28.19
N LYS A 20 -3.00 -8.97 -28.90
CA LYS A 20 -3.53 -7.60 -28.70
C LYS A 20 -4.16 -7.40 -27.33
N LEU A 21 -4.78 -8.43 -26.77
CA LEU A 21 -5.33 -8.40 -25.42
C LEU A 21 -4.20 -8.33 -24.39
N TYR A 22 -3.16 -9.14 -24.56
CA TYR A 22 -1.98 -9.13 -23.70
C TYR A 22 -1.26 -7.78 -23.74
N GLU A 23 -1.05 -7.19 -24.91
CA GLU A 23 -0.44 -5.86 -25.05
C GLU A 23 -1.20 -4.76 -24.30
N LYS A 24 -2.53 -4.88 -24.17
CA LYS A 24 -3.35 -3.93 -23.42
C LYS A 24 -3.39 -4.21 -21.92
N LEU A 25 -3.37 -5.48 -21.52
CA LEU A 25 -3.49 -5.87 -20.11
C LEU A 25 -2.15 -5.87 -19.37
N ALA A 26 -1.06 -6.24 -20.04
CA ALA A 26 0.28 -6.29 -19.44
C ALA A 26 0.69 -4.98 -18.75
N PRO A 27 0.59 -3.78 -19.36
CA PRO A 27 0.96 -2.54 -18.69
C PRO A 27 0.08 -2.24 -17.47
N GLN A 28 -1.22 -2.54 -17.54
CA GLN A 28 -2.14 -2.34 -16.40
C GLN A 28 -1.82 -3.28 -15.24
N MET A 29 -1.42 -4.53 -15.53
CA MET A 29 -0.99 -5.46 -14.48
C MET A 29 0.34 -5.04 -13.86
N VAL A 30 1.28 -4.50 -14.64
CA VAL A 30 2.55 -3.98 -14.12
C VAL A 30 2.31 -2.78 -13.21
N GLU A 31 1.40 -1.88 -13.57
CA GLU A 31 0.99 -0.75 -12.74
C GLU A 31 0.35 -1.21 -11.43
N LEU A 32 -0.61 -2.15 -11.51
CA LEU A 32 -1.28 -2.71 -10.33
C LEU A 32 -0.30 -3.42 -9.38
N ILE A 33 0.65 -4.19 -9.93
CA ILE A 33 1.71 -4.86 -9.18
C ILE A 33 2.68 -3.84 -8.59
N GLY A 34 3.01 -2.77 -9.32
CA GLY A 34 3.87 -1.69 -8.85
C GLY A 34 3.31 -1.01 -7.59
N ASP A 35 2.00 -0.72 -7.58
CA ASP A 35 1.32 -0.15 -6.42
C ASP A 35 1.26 -1.12 -5.23
N LEU A 36 1.04 -2.41 -5.49
CA LEU A 36 1.05 -3.44 -4.45
C LEU A 36 2.45 -3.69 -3.88
N MET A 37 3.48 -3.64 -4.73
CA MET A 37 4.88 -3.90 -4.39
C MET A 37 5.62 -2.71 -3.80
N GLN A 38 4.98 -1.53 -3.66
CA GLN A 38 5.63 -0.44 -2.95
C GLN A 38 6.10 -0.92 -1.58
N PRO A 39 7.42 -0.96 -1.32
CA PRO A 39 7.96 -1.48 -0.08
C PRO A 39 7.42 -0.62 1.06
N ASP A 40 7.00 -1.28 2.13
CA ASP A 40 6.47 -0.57 3.30
C ASP A 40 7.55 0.36 3.87
N GLU A 41 7.23 1.65 3.96
CA GLU A 41 8.17 2.66 4.43
C GLU A 41 8.14 2.69 5.96
N LEU A 42 9.30 2.42 6.58
CA LEU A 42 9.48 2.57 8.02
C LEU A 42 9.79 4.02 8.38
N LEU A 43 8.81 4.69 8.97
CA LEU A 43 8.89 6.07 9.44
C LEU A 43 9.41 6.15 10.87
N ASP A 44 10.11 7.24 11.18
CA ASP A 44 10.39 7.66 12.54
C ASP A 44 9.19 8.46 13.09
N LYS A 45 9.05 8.53 14.43
CA LYS A 45 7.98 9.28 15.11
C LYS A 45 7.81 10.70 14.55
N GLN A 46 8.92 11.38 14.25
CA GLN A 46 8.92 12.72 13.66
C GLN A 46 8.24 12.79 12.29
N ARG A 47 8.49 11.81 11.44
CA ARG A 47 7.91 11.77 10.10
C ARG A 47 6.43 11.41 10.19
N VAL A 48 6.03 10.55 11.12
CA VAL A 48 4.62 10.22 11.33
C VAL A 48 3.79 11.45 11.69
N TYR A 49 4.17 12.23 12.70
CA TYR A 49 3.35 13.40 13.06
C TYR A 49 3.42 14.53 12.04
N LYS A 50 4.54 14.73 11.32
CA LYS A 50 4.66 15.80 10.32
C LYS A 50 4.04 15.42 8.96
N GLU A 51 4.33 14.24 8.45
CA GLU A 51 3.99 13.85 7.09
C GLU A 51 2.65 13.10 7.00
N VAL A 52 2.26 12.36 8.05
CA VAL A 52 1.02 11.55 8.03
C VAL A 52 -0.12 12.29 8.72
N PHE A 53 0.08 12.76 9.95
CA PHE A 53 -0.97 13.40 10.73
C PHE A 53 -0.96 14.93 10.67
N ASN A 54 0.07 15.54 10.08
CA ASN A 54 0.30 16.99 9.99
C ASN A 54 -0.01 17.75 11.31
N CYS A 55 0.50 17.22 12.42
CA CYS A 55 0.25 17.73 13.78
C CYS A 55 1.56 17.90 14.55
N THR A 56 1.47 18.49 15.75
CA THR A 56 2.62 18.62 16.64
C THR A 56 2.94 17.29 17.31
N ALA A 57 4.18 17.16 17.79
CA ALA A 57 4.62 15.96 18.51
C ALA A 57 3.74 15.66 19.74
N THR A 58 3.34 16.69 20.48
CA THR A 58 2.47 16.56 21.66
C THR A 58 1.08 16.07 21.31
N THR A 59 0.44 16.68 20.31
CA THR A 59 -0.89 16.25 19.84
C THR A 59 -0.86 14.82 19.30
N PHE A 60 0.22 14.43 18.63
CA PHE A 60 0.39 13.05 18.18
C PHE A 60 0.49 12.08 19.35
N GLU A 61 1.23 12.46 20.38
CA GLU A 61 1.46 11.64 21.56
C GLU A 61 0.17 11.41 22.36
N ASP A 62 -0.60 12.48 22.57
CA ASP A 62 -1.83 12.45 23.37
C ASP A 62 -2.99 11.77 22.66
N LEU A 63 -3.15 11.98 21.35
CA LEU A 63 -4.36 11.54 20.62
C LEU A 63 -4.21 10.21 19.88
N TYR A 64 -3.00 9.88 19.43
CA TYR A 64 -2.77 8.71 18.58
C TYR A 64 -1.84 7.70 19.24
N TYR A 65 -0.63 8.12 19.63
CA TYR A 65 0.37 7.20 20.17
C TYR A 65 -0.02 6.62 21.54
N SER A 66 -0.77 7.37 22.35
CA SER A 66 -1.30 6.90 23.64
C SER A 66 -2.31 5.76 23.49
N ARG A 67 -2.85 5.54 22.28
CA ARG A 67 -3.87 4.53 22.05
C ARG A 67 -3.24 3.13 22.00
N PRO A 68 -3.80 2.15 22.72
CA PRO A 68 -3.23 0.79 22.79
C PRO A 68 -3.30 0.03 21.46
N ASP A 69 -4.20 0.43 20.57
CA ASP A 69 -4.39 -0.14 19.23
C ASP A 69 -3.51 0.51 18.16
N PHE A 70 -2.70 1.51 18.51
CA PHE A 70 -1.88 2.23 17.56
C PHE A 70 -0.73 1.34 17.02
N PRO A 71 -0.50 1.28 15.70
CA PRO A 71 0.50 0.41 15.11
C PRO A 71 1.92 0.93 15.38
N VAL A 72 2.62 0.30 16.31
CA VAL A 72 4.01 0.61 16.67
C VAL A 72 4.90 -0.59 16.35
N PHE A 73 5.99 -0.37 15.63
CA PHE A 73 7.05 -1.36 15.45
C PHE A 73 8.16 -1.10 16.48
N ASP A 74 8.20 -1.92 17.53
CA ASP A 74 9.30 -1.92 18.48
C ASP A 74 10.33 -2.98 18.05
N PRO A 75 11.52 -2.58 17.55
CA PRO A 75 12.56 -3.52 17.18
C PRO A 75 13.22 -4.21 18.40
N GLY A 76 12.80 -3.85 19.62
CA GLY A 76 13.30 -4.41 20.86
C GLY A 76 14.64 -3.79 21.29
N VAL A 77 15.34 -4.52 22.17
CA VAL A 77 16.65 -4.10 22.68
C VAL A 77 17.73 -4.69 21.78
N ARG A 78 18.66 -3.83 21.34
CA ARG A 78 19.81 -4.26 20.56
C ARG A 78 20.73 -5.16 21.39
N PRO A 79 21.61 -5.97 20.74
CA PRO A 79 22.57 -6.81 21.45
C PRO A 79 23.53 -6.02 22.36
N ASP A 80 23.68 -4.71 22.15
CA ASP A 80 24.48 -3.80 22.95
C ASP A 80 23.75 -3.24 24.20
N GLY A 81 22.52 -3.68 24.46
CA GLY A 81 21.69 -3.21 25.58
C GLY A 81 20.99 -1.86 25.35
N SER A 82 21.18 -1.22 24.20
CA SER A 82 20.47 0.01 23.84
C SER A 82 19.06 -0.30 23.29
N LYS A 83 18.07 0.53 23.67
CA LYS A 83 16.74 0.44 23.07
C LYS A 83 16.83 0.86 21.60
N ALA A 84 16.36 -0.01 20.70
CA ALA A 84 16.23 0.39 19.30
C ALA A 84 15.21 1.53 19.19
N LYS A 85 15.45 2.46 18.25
CA LYS A 85 14.49 3.53 18.00
C LYS A 85 13.20 2.91 17.45
N LEU A 86 12.06 3.29 18.05
CA LEU A 86 10.74 2.92 17.58
C LEU A 86 10.57 3.34 16.11
N ARG A 87 10.04 2.41 15.31
CA ARG A 87 9.71 2.64 13.90
C ARG A 87 8.21 2.47 13.72
N PHE A 88 7.70 3.02 12.63
CA PHE A 88 6.29 2.94 12.30
C PHE A 88 6.15 2.57 10.84
N SER A 89 5.39 1.51 10.56
CA SER A 89 5.02 1.16 9.19
C SER A 89 4.02 2.19 8.68
N ARG A 90 4.32 2.85 7.56
CA ARG A 90 3.39 3.78 6.92
C ARG A 90 2.08 3.05 6.55
N LYS A 91 2.16 1.86 5.96
CA LYS A 91 0.96 1.08 5.58
C LYS A 91 0.12 0.70 6.80
N ALA A 92 0.75 0.32 7.91
CA ALA A 92 0.03 -0.02 9.14
C ALA A 92 -0.68 1.20 9.72
N ILE A 93 -0.04 2.38 9.72
CA ILE A 93 -0.67 3.63 10.15
C ILE A 93 -1.82 4.00 9.22
N GLU A 94 -1.63 3.97 7.89
CA GLU A 94 -2.67 4.30 6.92
C GLU A 94 -3.88 3.36 7.04
N LYS A 95 -3.64 2.07 7.24
CA LYS A 95 -4.69 1.09 7.50
C LYS A 95 -5.42 1.39 8.82
N TRP A 96 -4.68 1.70 9.89
CA TRP A 96 -5.26 2.09 11.18
C TRP A 96 -6.10 3.37 11.06
N ILE A 97 -5.65 4.36 10.27
CA ILE A 97 -6.42 5.57 9.95
C ILE A 97 -7.67 5.22 9.15
N ALA A 98 -7.61 4.32 8.17
CA ALA A 98 -8.78 3.92 7.40
C ALA A 98 -9.83 3.19 8.26
N GLU A 99 -9.38 2.42 9.25
CA GLU A 99 -10.23 1.67 10.18
C GLU A 99 -10.80 2.55 11.31
N ASN A 100 -10.00 3.46 11.87
CA ASN A 100 -10.40 4.31 13.02
C ASN A 100 -10.83 5.73 12.62
N GLY A 101 -10.51 6.19 11.42
CA GLY A 101 -10.83 7.52 10.90
C GLY A 101 -12.29 7.68 10.49
N LYS A 102 -12.98 6.58 10.13
CA LYS A 102 -14.43 6.59 9.88
C LYS A 102 -15.24 7.01 11.09
N THR A 103 -14.74 6.80 12.30
CA THR A 103 -15.37 7.23 13.56
C THR A 103 -15.27 8.75 13.79
N ARG A 104 -14.47 9.49 13.01
CA ARG A 104 -14.32 10.95 13.13
C ARG A 104 -15.11 11.75 12.08
N SER A 105 -15.58 11.10 11.02
CA SER A 105 -16.44 11.72 10.00
C SER A 105 -17.86 12.02 10.52
N GLU A 106 -18.23 11.49 11.68
CA GLU A 106 -19.52 11.72 12.35
C GLU A 106 -19.45 12.82 13.43
N LEU A 107 -18.30 13.49 13.59
CA LEU A 107 -18.07 14.50 14.63
C LEU A 107 -17.76 15.91 14.09
N PHE A 108 -17.95 16.15 12.78
CA PHE A 108 -17.92 17.48 12.16
C PHE A 108 -19.12 17.68 11.25
#